data_AF-A0A374W7Y3-F1
#
_entry.id   AF-A0A374W7Y3-F1
#
_cell.length_a   1.000
_cell.length_b   1.000
_cell.length_c   1.000
_cell.angle_alpha   90.00
_cell.angle_beta   90.00
_cell.angle_gamma   90.00
#
_symmetry.space_group_name_H-M   'P 1'
#
loop_
_entity.id
_entity.type
_entity.pdbx_description
1 polymer ?
#
loop_
_entity_poly.entity_id
_entity_poly.type
_entity_poly.pdbx_seq_one_letter_code
_entity_poly.pdbx_strand_id
1 'polypeptide(L)'
;MDKEIIKKSSVLINEGCSIINRLFLVCAMSESDELKEFLDDLEIESWRSILPSISETTLDRYDDNKAELLYDKGIHGLLAECHYNVMDDFDFHENGSFRSCGNTCSFMSFIVYAENLNELMDKVLAKDKELFNLQIEEARIKQGIKVNS
;
A
#
# COMPACT_ATOMS: atom_id res chain seq x y z
N MET A 1 -20.79 3.56 13.59
CA MET A 1 -19.83 3.26 12.49
C MET A 1 -19.80 4.46 11.58
N ASP A 2 -18.61 5.00 11.32
CA ASP A 2 -18.46 6.23 10.55
C ASP A 2 -18.92 6.03 9.11
N LYS A 3 -19.84 6.88 8.63
CA LYS A 3 -20.40 6.78 7.27
C LYS A 3 -19.33 6.95 6.20
N GLU A 4 -18.27 7.69 6.52
CA GLU A 4 -17.16 7.94 5.60
C GLU A 4 -16.31 6.68 5.41
N ILE A 5 -16.00 5.96 6.48
CA ILE A 5 -15.22 4.71 6.43
C ILE A 5 -15.97 3.64 5.63
N ILE A 6 -17.30 3.53 5.80
CA ILE A 6 -18.12 2.61 5.01
C ILE A 6 -18.03 2.94 3.52
N LYS A 7 -18.12 4.24 3.17
CA LYS A 7 -18.00 4.69 1.79
C LYS A 7 -16.62 4.35 1.21
N LYS A 8 -15.53 4.65 1.92
CA LYS A 8 -14.15 4.35 1.47
C LYS A 8 -13.92 2.84 1.31
N SER A 9 -14.43 2.05 2.25
CA SER A 9 -14.36 0.58 2.18
C SER A 9 -15.12 0.05 0.96
N SER A 10 -16.31 0.60 0.69
CA SER A 10 -17.08 0.25 -0.50
C SER A 10 -16.33 0.58 -1.80
N VAL A 11 -15.63 1.72 -1.87
CA VAL A 11 -14.81 2.04 -3.04
C VAL A 11 -13.68 1.03 -3.20
N LEU A 12 -12.93 0.74 -2.13
CA LEU A 12 -11.83 -0.21 -2.18
C LEU A 12 -12.29 -1.61 -2.64
N ILE A 13 -13.45 -2.08 -2.14
CA ILE A 13 -13.99 -3.41 -2.47
C ILE A 13 -14.51 -3.50 -3.91
N ASN A 14 -15.19 -2.46 -4.40
CA ASN A 14 -15.91 -2.53 -5.68
C ASN A 14 -15.12 -1.95 -6.87
N GLU A 15 -14.22 -1.01 -6.61
CA GLU A 15 -13.50 -0.25 -7.64
C GLU A 15 -11.98 -0.35 -7.48
N GLY A 16 -11.50 -0.67 -6.28
CA GLY A 16 -10.08 -0.77 -5.98
C GLY A 16 -9.45 -2.07 -6.49
N CYS A 17 -8.14 -2.02 -6.67
CA CYS A 17 -7.31 -3.15 -7.05
C CYS A 17 -6.59 -3.78 -5.84
N SER A 18 -6.62 -3.10 -4.70
CA SER A 18 -5.91 -3.45 -3.48
C SER A 18 -6.79 -4.05 -2.41
N ILE A 19 -6.21 -4.95 -1.61
CA ILE A 19 -6.79 -5.45 -0.36
C ILE A 19 -5.84 -5.14 0.80
N ILE A 20 -6.40 -4.87 1.98
CA ILE A 20 -5.62 -4.86 3.23
C ILE A 20 -5.49 -6.32 3.67
N ASN A 21 -4.27 -6.86 3.64
CA ASN A 21 -3.97 -8.25 3.94
C ASN A 21 -3.70 -8.48 5.43
N ARG A 22 -2.89 -7.60 6.04
CA ARG A 22 -2.61 -7.58 7.49
C ARG A 22 -2.77 -6.16 8.03
N LEU A 23 -3.27 -6.05 9.26
CA LEU A 23 -3.49 -4.77 9.94
C LEU A 23 -3.05 -4.88 11.40
N PHE A 24 -2.11 -4.03 11.79
CA PHE A 24 -1.55 -3.97 13.13
C PHE A 24 -1.84 -2.62 13.78
N LEU A 25 -2.31 -2.64 15.03
CA LEU A 25 -2.34 -1.45 15.88
C LEU A 25 -1.05 -1.42 16.70
N VAL A 26 -0.10 -0.59 16.29
CA VAL A 26 1.28 -0.61 16.84
C VAL A 26 1.28 -0.43 18.35
N CYS A 27 0.49 0.53 18.85
CA CYS A 27 0.46 0.84 20.28
C CYS A 27 -0.07 -0.30 21.17
N ALA A 28 -0.83 -1.24 20.58
CA ALA A 28 -1.44 -2.35 21.30
C ALA A 28 -0.74 -3.70 21.06
N MET A 29 0.11 -3.78 20.02
CA MET A 29 0.71 -5.02 19.55
C MET A 29 2.24 -5.03 19.61
N SER A 30 2.85 -4.07 20.31
CA SER A 30 4.31 -3.91 20.41
C SER A 30 5.05 -5.13 20.95
N GLU A 31 4.40 -5.90 21.82
CA GLU A 31 4.96 -7.13 22.39
C GLU A 31 4.52 -8.39 21.61
N SER A 32 3.67 -8.24 20.59
CA SER A 32 3.15 -9.35 19.79
C SER A 32 4.21 -9.94 18.88
N ASP A 33 4.35 -11.27 18.91
CA ASP A 33 5.25 -12.01 18.01
C ASP A 33 4.87 -11.77 16.54
N GLU A 34 3.57 -11.67 16.23
CA GLU A 34 3.10 -11.39 14.86
C GLU A 34 3.56 -10.04 14.32
N LEU A 35 3.61 -9.00 15.17
CA LEU A 35 4.10 -7.69 14.74
C LEU A 35 5.63 -7.73 14.59
N LYS A 36 6.34 -8.42 15.48
CA LYS A 36 7.80 -8.55 15.41
C LYS A 36 8.22 -9.28 14.13
N GLU A 37 7.63 -10.44 13.87
CA GLU A 37 7.85 -11.21 12.63
C GLU A 37 7.55 -10.35 11.39
N PHE A 38 6.42 -9.63 11.40
CA PHE A 38 6.08 -8.72 10.30
C PHE A 38 7.15 -7.64 10.07
N LEU A 39 7.64 -6.99 11.12
CA LEU A 39 8.63 -5.92 11.04
C LEU A 39 10.02 -6.42 10.63
N ASP A 40 10.38 -7.64 11.04
CA ASP A 40 11.65 -8.27 10.71
C ASP A 40 11.73 -8.68 9.23
N ASP A 41 10.59 -9.02 8.62
CA ASP A 41 10.49 -9.38 7.20
C ASP A 41 10.48 -8.15 6.26
N LEU A 42 10.38 -6.92 6.79
CA LEU A 42 10.31 -5.72 5.95
C LEU A 42 11.67 -5.36 5.36
N GLU A 43 11.70 -5.19 4.03
CA GLU A 43 12.84 -4.60 3.33
C GLU A 43 12.99 -3.09 3.65
N ILE A 44 14.19 -2.55 3.44
CA ILE A 44 14.50 -1.14 3.73
C ILE A 44 13.55 -0.16 3.02
N GLU A 45 13.10 -0.47 1.81
CA GLU A 45 12.16 0.38 1.06
C GLU A 45 10.76 0.38 1.70
N SER A 46 10.32 -0.75 2.27
CA SER A 46 9.09 -0.81 3.05
C SER A 46 9.22 -0.02 4.35
N TRP A 47 10.38 -0.11 5.02
CA TRP A 47 10.68 0.72 6.18
C TRP A 47 10.66 2.22 5.86
N ARG A 48 11.13 2.62 4.68
CA ARG A 48 11.07 4.01 4.22
C ARG A 48 9.66 4.50 3.95
N SER A 49 8.68 3.61 3.70
CA SER A 49 7.28 4.04 3.61
C SER A 49 6.69 4.42 4.97
N ILE A 50 7.24 3.88 6.06
CA ILE A 50 6.87 4.19 7.45
C ILE A 50 7.69 5.36 7.98
N LEU A 51 9.01 5.33 7.75
CA LEU A 51 10.01 6.29 8.22
C LEU A 51 10.89 6.77 7.04
N PRO A 52 10.51 7.84 6.32
CA PRO A 52 11.12 8.25 5.03
C PRO A 52 12.62 8.54 5.01
N SER A 53 13.29 8.57 6.16
CA SER A 53 14.73 8.82 6.27
C SER A 53 15.47 7.76 7.08
N ILE A 54 14.84 6.61 7.30
CA ILE A 54 15.47 5.49 7.99
C ILE A 54 16.62 4.91 7.16
N SER A 55 17.71 4.57 7.85
CA SER A 55 18.86 3.89 7.27
C SER A 55 18.94 2.46 7.79
N GLU A 56 19.56 1.57 7.00
CA GLU A 56 19.85 0.19 7.43
C GLU A 56 20.62 0.18 8.76
N THR A 57 21.66 1.01 8.90
CA THR A 57 22.42 1.15 10.15
C THR A 57 21.56 1.55 11.35
N THR A 58 20.44 2.25 11.14
CA THR A 58 19.50 2.54 12.23
C THR A 58 18.67 1.30 12.56
N LEU A 59 18.18 0.58 11.55
CA LEU A 59 17.44 -0.68 11.75
C LEU A 59 18.29 -1.74 12.46
N ASP A 60 19.57 -1.89 12.07
CA ASP A 60 20.51 -2.84 12.67
C ASP A 60 20.69 -2.63 14.19
N ARG A 61 20.51 -1.40 14.68
CA ARG A 61 20.59 -1.09 16.12
C ARG A 61 19.37 -1.59 16.91
N TYR A 62 18.28 -1.89 16.21
CA TYR A 62 17.03 -2.41 16.75
C TYR A 62 16.75 -3.82 16.22
N ASP A 63 17.77 -4.56 15.77
CA ASP A 63 17.55 -5.86 15.14
C ASP A 63 16.86 -6.86 16.10
N ASP A 64 17.16 -6.77 17.40
CA ASP A 64 16.50 -7.57 18.44
C ASP A 64 15.06 -7.11 18.76
N ASN A 65 14.67 -5.88 18.36
CA ASN A 65 13.37 -5.29 18.68
C ASN A 65 12.98 -4.11 17.78
N LYS A 66 12.61 -4.38 16.52
CA LYS A 66 12.19 -3.33 15.57
C LYS A 66 10.89 -2.62 15.96
N ALA A 67 10.08 -3.20 16.86
CA ALA A 67 8.90 -2.54 17.41
C ALA A 67 9.26 -1.35 18.31
N GLU A 68 10.36 -1.43 19.07
CA GLU A 68 10.84 -0.32 19.92
C GLU A 68 11.23 0.91 19.09
N LEU A 69 11.82 0.69 17.91
CA LEU A 69 12.10 1.78 16.96
C LEU A 69 10.83 2.57 16.60
N LEU A 70 9.70 1.89 16.40
CA LEU A 70 8.44 2.56 16.07
C LEU A 70 8.01 3.49 17.21
N TYR A 71 8.09 3.03 18.47
CA TYR A 71 7.77 3.85 19.64
C TYR A 71 8.70 5.05 19.79
N ASP A 72 10.01 4.83 19.64
CA ASP A 72 11.01 5.89 19.75
C ASP A 72 10.85 6.97 18.66
N LYS A 73 10.23 6.60 17.54
CA LYS A 73 9.87 7.51 16.44
C LYS A 73 8.44 8.05 16.52
N GLY A 74 7.69 7.70 17.57
CA GLY A 74 6.32 8.16 17.78
C GLY A 74 5.30 7.53 16.83
N ILE A 75 5.62 6.39 16.25
CA ILE A 75 4.77 5.63 15.33
C ILE A 75 3.86 4.71 16.17
N HIS A 76 2.65 5.20 16.48
CA HIS A 76 1.72 4.51 17.39
C HIS A 76 0.40 4.08 16.74
N GLY A 77 0.17 4.49 15.49
CA GLY A 77 -1.06 4.23 14.76
C GLY A 77 -1.18 2.82 14.20
N LEU A 78 -1.69 2.75 12.97
CA LEU A 78 -1.95 1.55 12.21
C LEU A 78 -0.85 1.31 11.18
N LEU A 79 -0.35 0.07 11.13
CA LEU A 79 0.45 -0.45 10.04
C LEU A 79 -0.40 -1.45 9.25
N ALA A 80 -0.49 -1.24 7.95
CA ALA A 80 -1.20 -2.15 7.05
C ALA A 80 -0.27 -2.65 5.96
N GLU A 81 -0.23 -3.97 5.80
CA GLU A 81 0.25 -4.59 4.57
C GLU A 81 -0.92 -4.69 3.60
N CYS A 82 -0.73 -4.13 2.41
CA CYS A 82 -1.71 -4.17 1.35
C CYS A 82 -1.17 -4.96 0.17
N HIS A 83 -2.04 -5.72 -0.48
CA HIS A 83 -1.74 -6.42 -1.73
C HIS A 83 -2.50 -5.75 -2.86
N TYR A 84 -1.78 -5.18 -3.82
CA TYR A 84 -2.32 -4.66 -5.07
C TYR A 84 -2.31 -5.77 -6.12
N ASN A 85 -3.47 -6.10 -6.68
CA ASN A 85 -3.55 -7.04 -7.79
C ASN A 85 -2.96 -6.43 -9.06
N VAL A 86 -1.95 -7.06 -9.63
CA VAL A 86 -1.32 -6.59 -10.87
C VAL A 86 -2.29 -6.78 -12.03
N MET A 87 -2.59 -5.69 -12.73
CA MET A 87 -3.50 -5.68 -13.87
C MET A 87 -2.77 -6.04 -15.16
N ASP A 88 -3.48 -6.67 -16.09
CA ASP A 88 -3.01 -6.98 -17.45
C ASP A 88 -4.12 -6.75 -18.49
N ASP A 89 -3.89 -7.19 -19.73
CA ASP A 89 -4.88 -7.22 -20.79
C ASP A 89 -5.65 -5.90 -20.93
N PHE A 90 -4.91 -4.79 -20.84
CA PHE A 90 -5.45 -3.45 -20.96
C PHE A 90 -6.02 -3.23 -22.36
N ASP A 91 -7.30 -2.86 -22.41
CA ASP A 91 -8.01 -2.41 -23.60
C ASP A 91 -8.25 -0.90 -23.54
N PHE A 92 -8.11 -0.25 -24.69
CA PHE A 92 -8.24 1.18 -24.83
C PHE A 92 -9.21 1.51 -25.96
N HIS A 93 -9.95 2.59 -25.80
CA HIS A 93 -10.75 3.15 -26.87
C HIS A 93 -9.84 3.72 -27.98
N GLU A 94 -10.39 3.91 -29.19
CA GLU A 94 -9.65 4.48 -30.33
C GLU A 94 -9.03 5.86 -30.05
N ASN A 95 -9.61 6.62 -29.13
CA ASN A 95 -9.10 7.92 -28.67
C ASN A 95 -7.99 7.82 -27.61
N GLY A 96 -7.57 6.60 -27.23
CA GLY A 96 -6.55 6.34 -26.22
C GLY A 96 -7.02 6.37 -24.76
N SER A 97 -8.32 6.58 -24.51
CA SER A 97 -8.87 6.51 -23.14
C SER A 97 -8.99 5.06 -22.68
N PHE A 98 -8.76 4.82 -21.39
CA PHE A 98 -8.88 3.49 -20.78
C PHE A 98 -10.31 2.94 -20.95
N ARG A 99 -10.42 1.65 -21.25
CA ARG A 99 -11.71 0.95 -21.38
C ARG A 99 -11.87 -0.16 -20.35
N SER A 100 -10.92 -1.09 -20.29
CA SER A 100 -10.96 -2.22 -19.36
C SER A 100 -9.57 -2.84 -19.20
N CYS A 101 -9.40 -3.68 -18.17
CA CYS A 101 -8.22 -4.51 -17.97
C CYS A 101 -8.63 -5.85 -17.34
N GLY A 102 -7.75 -6.85 -17.46
CA GLY A 102 -7.79 -8.10 -16.72
C GLY A 102 -6.94 -8.03 -15.44
N ASN A 103 -6.87 -9.16 -14.74
CA ASN A 103 -5.98 -9.34 -13.59
C ASN A 103 -5.08 -10.57 -13.77
N THR A 104 -3.84 -10.46 -13.31
CA THR A 104 -2.79 -11.47 -13.58
C THR A 104 -2.73 -12.61 -12.55
N CYS A 105 -3.64 -12.70 -11.58
CA CYS A 105 -3.50 -13.53 -10.37
C CYS A 105 -2.18 -13.28 -9.57
N SER A 106 -1.41 -12.25 -9.91
CA SER A 106 -0.21 -11.84 -9.19
C SER A 106 -0.46 -10.55 -8.41
N PHE A 107 0.30 -10.34 -7.35
CA PHE A 107 0.14 -9.18 -6.47
C PHE A 107 1.48 -8.53 -6.15
N MET A 108 1.43 -7.21 -5.97
CA MET A 108 2.52 -6.42 -5.41
C MET A 108 2.14 -6.00 -4.00
N SER A 109 3.04 -6.16 -3.05
CA SER A 109 2.82 -5.74 -1.67
C SER A 109 3.30 -4.30 -1.44
N PHE A 110 2.56 -3.54 -0.65
CA PHE A 110 3.00 -2.23 -0.17
C PHE A 110 2.54 -2.00 1.28
N ILE A 111 3.32 -1.23 2.03
CA ILE A 111 3.06 -0.93 3.44
C ILE A 111 2.55 0.50 3.60
N VAL A 112 1.49 0.66 4.39
CA VAL A 112 0.91 1.96 4.76
C VAL A 112 0.95 2.13 6.27
N TYR A 113 1.52 3.25 6.71
CA TYR A 113 1.33 3.77 8.07
C TYR A 113 0.27 4.87 8.09
N ALA A 114 -0.59 4.88 9.11
CA ALA A 114 -1.56 5.94 9.36
C ALA A 114 -1.89 6.07 10.85
N GLU A 115 -2.20 7.27 11.35
CA GLU A 115 -2.53 7.48 12.77
C GLU A 115 -3.91 6.91 13.15
N ASN A 116 -4.80 6.76 12.17
CA ASN A 116 -6.16 6.28 12.38
C ASN A 116 -6.73 5.62 11.12
N LEU A 117 -7.88 4.95 11.28
CA LEU A 117 -8.52 4.20 10.20
C LEU A 117 -8.96 5.08 9.03
N ASN A 118 -9.37 6.32 9.26
CA ASN A 118 -9.81 7.19 8.17
C ASN A 118 -8.64 7.57 7.26
N GLU A 119 -7.52 7.97 7.87
CA GLU A 119 -6.26 8.25 7.18
C GLU A 119 -5.71 7.00 6.48
N LEU A 120 -5.80 5.84 7.12
CA LEU A 120 -5.39 4.57 6.52
C LEU A 120 -6.12 4.33 5.20
N MET A 121 -7.46 4.45 5.22
CA MET A 121 -8.27 4.25 4.02
C MET A 121 -7.94 5.27 2.92
N ASP A 122 -7.70 6.53 3.26
CA ASP A 122 -7.29 7.54 2.29
C ASP A 122 -5.94 7.22 1.63
N LYS A 123 -4.96 6.79 2.43
CA LYS A 123 -3.63 6.43 1.92
C LYS A 123 -3.67 5.17 1.04
N VAL A 124 -4.44 4.15 1.43
CA VAL A 124 -4.63 2.93 0.62
C VAL A 124 -5.28 3.28 -0.71
N LEU A 125 -6.37 4.06 -0.72
CA LEU A 125 -7.05 4.47 -1.96
C LEU A 125 -6.16 5.35 -2.85
N ALA A 126 -5.36 6.24 -2.25
CA ALA A 126 -4.41 7.06 -3.00
C ALA A 126 -3.34 6.20 -3.67
N LYS A 127 -2.77 5.22 -2.95
CA LYS A 127 -1.75 4.32 -3.48
C LYS A 127 -2.30 3.36 -4.54
N ASP A 128 -3.51 2.85 -4.32
CA ASP A 128 -4.23 2.02 -5.30
C ASP A 128 -4.38 2.75 -6.64
N LYS A 129 -4.84 4.00 -6.60
CA LYS A 129 -4.98 4.85 -7.79
C LYS A 129 -3.63 5.17 -8.44
N GLU A 130 -2.60 5.44 -7.65
CA GLU A 130 -1.24 5.69 -8.15
C GLU A 130 -0.72 4.49 -8.96
N LEU A 131 -0.80 3.28 -8.39
CA LEU A 131 -0.34 2.04 -9.02
C LEU A 131 -1.15 1.71 -10.28
N PHE A 132 -2.48 1.91 -10.23
CA PHE A 132 -3.33 1.70 -11.39
C PHE A 132 -2.99 2.64 -12.55
N ASN A 133 -2.78 3.92 -12.27
CA ASN A 133 -2.38 4.89 -13.30
C ASN A 133 -1.02 4.55 -13.90
N LEU A 134 -0.05 4.12 -13.08
CA LEU A 134 1.26 3.67 -13.56
C LEU A 134 1.11 2.52 -14.55
N GLN A 135 0.31 1.50 -14.23
CA GLN A 135 0.09 0.36 -15.11
C GLN A 135 -0.64 0.72 -16.40
N ILE A 136 -1.61 1.66 -16.33
CA ILE A 136 -2.25 2.21 -17.53
C ILE A 136 -1.21 2.88 -18.43
N GLU A 137 -0.32 3.70 -17.87
CA GLU A 137 0.71 4.41 -18.63
C GLU A 137 1.71 3.44 -19.27
N GLU A 138 2.18 2.45 -18.52
CA GLU A 138 3.06 1.39 -19.02
C GLU A 138 2.39 0.61 -20.17
N ALA A 139 1.10 0.26 -20.00
CA ALA A 139 0.33 -0.42 -21.03
C ALA A 139 0.16 0.43 -22.31
N ARG A 140 -0.13 1.73 -22.16
CA ARG A 140 -0.21 2.67 -23.30
C ARG A 140 1.10 2.74 -24.07
N ILE A 141 2.22 2.86 -23.36
CA ILE A 141 3.56 2.92 -23.97
C ILE A 141 3.84 1.62 -24.72
N LYS A 142 3.57 0.46 -24.09
CA LYS A 142 3.78 -0.86 -24.70
C LYS A 142 2.94 -1.09 -25.96
N GLN A 143 1.72 -0.55 -25.99
CA GLN A 143 0.79 -0.66 -27.13
C GLN A 143 0.96 0.45 -28.18
N GLY A 144 1.87 1.42 -27.95
CA GLY A 144 2.11 2.52 -28.88
C GLY A 144 0.97 3.55 -28.96
N ILE A 145 0.12 3.63 -27.93
CA ILE A 145 -1.00 4.56 -27.87
C ILE A 145 -0.47 5.97 -27.56
N LYS A 146 -0.69 6.91 -28.49
CA LYS A 146 -0.39 8.32 -28.25
C LYS A 146 -1.62 9.01 -27.67
N VAL A 147 -1.47 9.59 -26.48
CA VAL A 147 -2.50 10.45 -25.90
C VAL A 147 -2.39 11.81 -26.59
N ASN A 148 -3.42 12.19 -27.36
CA ASN A 148 -3.52 13.56 -27.85
C ASN A 148 -3.93 14.44 -26.68
N SER A 149 -2.98 15.25 -26.19
CA SER A 149 -3.20 16.28 -25.18
C SER A 149 -4.03 17.44 -25.70
#